data_AF-A0A0C6FK11-F1
#
_entry.id   AF-A0A0C6FK11-F1
#
_cell.length_a   1.000
_cell.length_b   1.000
_cell.length_c   1.000
_cell.angle_alpha   90.00
_cell.angle_beta   90.00
_cell.angle_gamma   90.00
#
_symmetry.space_group_name_H-M   'P 1'
#
loop_
_entity.id
_entity.type
_entity.pdbx_description
1 polymer ?
#
loop_
_entity_poly.entity_id
_entity_poly.type
_entity_poly.pdbx_seq_one_letter_code
_entity_poly.pdbx_strand_id
1 'polypeptide(L)'
;MPPPTTTDPDSAEAPALPAGIQAHLGAALRAAYDDVAAPPCDRLEALVARLAAALAGLDAAPAEAFRRDMLAEVPRLRRRAVTLCNDRTRADDLVQETLLKAWAAQDRFTPGTQLGAWLYTILRNSFYSEHQKRVREVGDPDGVFAGRLVSLPAQHGNLDLRDVQSALDRLVPDQREALLLSAVHDLSYEDIAVAMECRVGTVKSRINRARARLAEMLG
;
A
#
# COMPACT_ATOMS: atom_id res chain seq x y z
N MET A 1 -11.39 -16.94 44.98
CA MET A 1 -10.53 -15.75 44.84
C MET A 1 -10.13 -15.67 43.36
N PRO A 2 -10.74 -14.79 42.55
CA PRO A 2 -10.25 -14.52 41.20
C PRO A 2 -8.94 -13.71 41.27
N PRO A 3 -8.01 -13.86 40.31
CA PRO A 3 -6.79 -13.06 40.28
C PRO A 3 -7.12 -11.59 39.96
N PRO A 4 -6.31 -10.62 40.44
CA PRO A 4 -6.52 -9.22 40.12
C PRO A 4 -6.29 -8.99 38.63
N THR A 5 -7.30 -8.46 37.94
CA THR A 5 -7.15 -7.82 36.63
C THR A 5 -6.18 -6.66 36.79
N THR A 6 -4.97 -6.81 36.28
CA THR A 6 -4.06 -5.70 35.99
C THR A 6 -4.73 -4.86 34.90
N THR A 7 -5.46 -3.83 35.33
CA THR A 7 -5.83 -2.73 34.45
C THR A 7 -4.56 -1.95 34.14
N ASP A 8 -4.04 -2.11 32.92
CA ASP A 8 -2.94 -1.28 32.40
C ASP A 8 -3.34 0.21 32.49
N PRO A 9 -2.63 1.04 33.28
CA PRO A 9 -2.97 2.44 33.45
C PRO A 9 -2.44 3.35 32.32
N ASP A 10 -1.90 2.77 31.25
CA ASP A 10 -1.22 3.51 30.17
C ASP A 10 -1.98 3.50 28.83
N SER A 11 -3.32 3.38 28.91
CA SER A 11 -4.21 3.75 27.81
C SER A 11 -4.40 5.26 27.76
N ALA A 12 -3.30 6.02 27.88
CA ALA A 12 -3.31 7.45 27.67
C ALA A 12 -3.75 7.69 26.23
N GLU A 13 -4.92 8.29 26.09
CA GLU A 13 -5.56 8.68 24.83
C GLU A 13 -4.60 9.59 24.07
N ALA A 14 -3.79 8.99 23.18
CA ALA A 14 -2.85 9.71 22.34
C ALA A 14 -3.60 10.84 21.62
N PRO A 15 -3.00 12.04 21.47
CA PRO A 15 -3.69 13.18 20.87
C PRO A 15 -4.15 12.80 19.45
N ALA A 16 -5.46 12.60 19.31
CA ALA A 16 -6.06 12.35 18.03
C ALA A 16 -6.06 13.67 17.25
N LEU A 17 -5.53 13.66 16.03
CA LEU A 17 -5.68 14.78 15.10
C LEU A 17 -7.15 15.24 15.07
N PRO A 18 -7.45 16.54 15.18
CA PRO A 18 -8.81 17.05 15.00
C PRO A 18 -9.44 16.51 13.71
N ALA A 19 -10.73 16.19 13.74
CA ALA A 19 -11.43 15.57 12.60
C ALA A 19 -11.28 16.37 11.29
N GLY A 20 -11.23 17.71 11.39
CA GLY A 20 -10.97 18.58 10.24
C GLY A 20 -9.58 18.39 9.63
N ILE A 21 -8.54 18.20 10.45
CA ILE A 21 -7.17 17.94 9.99
C ILE A 21 -7.07 16.53 9.39
N GLN A 22 -7.76 15.54 9.95
CA GLN A 22 -7.83 14.20 9.37
C GLN A 22 -8.50 14.20 7.98
N ALA A 23 -9.62 14.91 7.84
CA ALA A 23 -10.32 15.03 6.56
C ALA A 23 -9.46 15.80 5.54
N HIS A 24 -8.79 16.86 5.96
CA HIS A 24 -7.88 17.64 5.12
C HIS A 24 -6.67 16.81 4.67
N LEU A 25 -6.00 16.09 5.58
CA LEU A 25 -4.93 15.15 5.24
C LEU A 25 -5.43 14.07 4.27
N GLY A 26 -6.58 13.46 4.52
CA GLY A 26 -7.15 12.47 3.62
C GLY A 26 -7.47 13.02 2.22
N ALA A 27 -7.96 14.26 2.12
CA ALA A 27 -8.21 14.93 0.85
C ALA A 27 -6.92 15.35 0.14
N ALA A 28 -5.96 15.93 0.86
CA ALA A 28 -4.66 16.35 0.34
C ALA A 28 -3.83 15.15 -0.14
N LEU A 29 -3.83 14.06 0.63
CA LEU A 29 -3.19 12.80 0.23
C LEU A 29 -3.87 12.22 -1.00
N ARG A 30 -5.21 12.08 -1.03
CA ARG A 30 -5.89 11.59 -2.24
C ARG A 30 -5.60 12.45 -3.46
N ALA A 31 -5.66 13.78 -3.34
CA ALA A 31 -5.32 14.69 -4.45
C ALA A 31 -3.86 14.52 -4.93
N ALA A 32 -2.90 14.44 -4.01
CA ALA A 32 -1.50 14.22 -4.35
C ALA A 32 -1.25 12.82 -4.97
N TYR A 33 -1.96 11.79 -4.51
CA TYR A 33 -1.85 10.43 -5.02
C TYR A 33 -2.67 10.17 -6.29
N ASP A 34 -3.71 10.94 -6.55
CA ASP A 34 -4.51 10.89 -7.79
C ASP A 34 -3.75 11.56 -8.95
N ASP A 35 -2.99 12.62 -8.71
CA ASP A 35 -2.11 13.24 -9.72
C ASP A 35 -0.92 12.31 -10.10
N VAL A 36 -0.51 11.49 -9.14
CA VAL A 36 0.44 10.40 -9.37
C VAL A 36 -0.16 9.26 -10.21
N ALA A 37 -1.48 9.11 -10.22
CA ALA A 37 -2.23 8.17 -11.04
C ALA A 37 -2.40 8.64 -12.50
N ALA A 38 -1.47 9.44 -13.03
CA ALA A 38 -1.30 9.66 -14.47
C ALA A 38 -1.48 8.33 -15.23
N PRO A 39 -2.06 8.35 -16.45
CA PRO A 39 -2.36 7.13 -17.20
C PRO A 39 -1.15 6.18 -17.23
N PRO A 40 -1.41 4.86 -17.21
CA PRO A 40 -0.32 3.89 -17.33
C PRO A 40 0.54 4.26 -18.54
N CYS A 41 1.86 4.11 -18.42
CA CYS A 41 2.72 4.27 -19.60
C CYS A 41 2.20 3.33 -20.69
N ASP A 42 2.26 3.73 -21.96
CA ASP A 42 1.87 2.91 -23.13
C ASP A 42 2.39 1.47 -23.04
N ARG A 43 3.55 1.28 -22.39
CA ARG A 43 4.14 -0.02 -22.09
C ARG A 43 3.30 -0.89 -21.16
N LEU A 44 2.80 -0.37 -20.03
CA LEU A 44 1.98 -1.14 -19.10
C LEU A 44 0.62 -1.46 -19.73
N GLU A 45 0.02 -0.52 -20.46
CA GLU A 45 -1.21 -0.78 -21.21
C GLU A 45 -1.03 -1.90 -22.23
N ALA A 46 0.04 -1.83 -23.03
CA ALA A 46 0.37 -2.87 -24.00
C ALA A 46 0.65 -4.22 -23.33
N LEU A 47 1.29 -4.24 -22.16
CA LEU A 47 1.57 -5.47 -21.41
C LEU A 47 0.31 -6.06 -20.79
N VAL A 48 -0.57 -5.23 -20.23
CA VAL A 48 -1.87 -5.65 -19.70
C VAL A 48 -2.74 -6.21 -20.83
N ALA A 49 -2.77 -5.55 -21.99
CA ALA A 49 -3.46 -6.05 -23.17
C ALA A 49 -2.87 -7.39 -23.67
N ARG A 50 -1.54 -7.52 -23.71
CA ARG A 50 -0.87 -8.78 -24.07
C ARG A 50 -1.15 -9.90 -23.07
N LEU A 51 -1.16 -9.60 -21.78
CA LEU A 51 -1.53 -10.56 -20.74
C LEU A 51 -2.98 -10.98 -20.92
N ALA A 52 -3.91 -10.02 -21.06
CA ALA A 52 -5.31 -10.32 -21.32
C ALA A 52 -5.48 -11.23 -22.55
N ALA A 53 -4.81 -10.94 -23.67
CA ALA A 53 -4.84 -11.75 -24.87
C ALA A 53 -4.24 -13.17 -24.66
N ALA A 54 -3.11 -13.28 -23.97
CA ALA A 54 -2.48 -14.57 -23.67
C ALA A 54 -3.36 -15.45 -22.76
N LEU A 55 -4.05 -14.82 -21.80
CA LEU A 55 -4.96 -15.51 -20.89
C LEU A 55 -6.30 -15.88 -21.54
N ALA A 56 -6.72 -15.13 -22.57
CA ALA A 56 -7.95 -15.43 -23.33
C ALA A 56 -7.91 -16.82 -23.97
N GLY A 57 -6.71 -17.31 -24.32
CA GLY A 57 -6.53 -18.62 -24.95
C GLY A 57 -6.53 -19.81 -23.98
N LEU A 58 -6.73 -19.60 -22.67
CA LEU A 58 -6.64 -20.65 -21.64
C LEU A 58 -8.02 -21.20 -21.19
N ASP A 59 -9.10 -20.88 -21.91
CA ASP A 59 -10.48 -21.40 -21.84
C ASP A 59 -10.89 -22.14 -20.54
N ALA A 60 -11.30 -21.36 -19.54
CA ALA A 60 -12.18 -21.80 -18.44
C ALA A 60 -13.02 -20.60 -17.92
N ALA A 61 -14.34 -20.74 -17.85
CA ALA A 61 -15.25 -19.66 -17.40
C ALA A 61 -14.93 -19.06 -16.01
N PRO A 62 -14.48 -19.83 -15.00
CA PRO A 62 -14.03 -19.27 -13.72
C PRO A 62 -12.76 -18.41 -13.86
N ALA A 63 -11.83 -18.83 -14.74
CA ALA A 63 -10.60 -18.10 -15.02
C ALA A 63 -10.89 -16.78 -15.76
N GLU A 64 -11.95 -16.75 -16.58
CA GLU A 64 -12.42 -15.55 -17.27
C GLU A 64 -12.94 -14.48 -16.31
N ALA A 65 -13.79 -14.86 -15.34
CA ALA A 65 -14.29 -13.94 -14.32
C ALA A 65 -13.15 -13.38 -13.45
N PHE A 66 -12.26 -14.26 -12.99
CA PHE A 66 -11.08 -13.87 -12.21
C PHE A 66 -10.17 -12.93 -13.00
N ARG A 67 -9.90 -13.23 -14.28
CA ARG A 67 -9.12 -12.36 -15.18
C ARG A 67 -9.71 -10.97 -15.26
N ARG A 68 -11.00 -10.87 -15.55
CA ARG A 68 -11.71 -9.59 -15.69
C ARG A 68 -11.62 -8.78 -14.41
N ASP A 69 -11.88 -9.40 -13.27
CA ASP A 69 -11.89 -8.72 -11.98
C ASP A 69 -10.45 -8.29 -11.58
N MET A 70 -9.44 -9.11 -11.88
CA MET A 70 -8.03 -8.77 -11.69
C MET A 70 -7.61 -7.58 -12.56
N LEU A 71 -8.03 -7.54 -13.83
CA LEU A 71 -7.74 -6.43 -14.74
C LEU A 71 -8.41 -5.12 -14.28
N ALA A 72 -9.62 -5.20 -13.72
CA ALA A 72 -10.31 -4.03 -13.15
C ALA A 72 -9.57 -3.42 -11.94
N GLU A 73 -8.79 -4.22 -11.21
CA GLU A 73 -7.99 -3.76 -10.06
C GLU A 73 -6.66 -3.10 -10.47
N VAL A 74 -6.21 -3.21 -11.73
CA VAL A 74 -4.89 -2.71 -12.18
C VAL A 74 -4.68 -1.22 -11.85
N PRO A 75 -5.63 -0.29 -12.08
CA PRO A 75 -5.42 1.12 -11.75
C PRO A 75 -5.20 1.34 -10.24
N ARG A 76 -5.94 0.61 -9.40
CA ARG A 76 -5.80 0.66 -7.93
C ARG A 76 -4.46 0.06 -7.49
N LEU A 77 -4.09 -1.08 -8.07
CA LEU A 77 -2.83 -1.77 -7.80
C LEU A 77 -1.62 -0.90 -8.16
N ARG A 78 -1.69 -0.22 -9.30
CA ARG A 78 -0.65 0.69 -9.77
C ARG A 78 -0.49 1.89 -8.85
N ARG A 79 -1.58 2.53 -8.41
CA ARG A 79 -1.52 3.61 -7.42
C ARG A 79 -0.75 3.16 -6.17
N ARG A 80 -1.06 1.96 -5.67
CA ARG A 80 -0.36 1.34 -4.52
C ARG A 80 1.11 1.04 -4.82
N ALA A 81 1.43 0.55 -6.02
CA ALA A 81 2.81 0.26 -6.39
C ALA A 81 3.67 1.52 -6.47
N VAL A 82 3.11 2.64 -6.95
CA VAL A 82 3.84 3.91 -7.00
C VAL A 82 4.12 4.46 -5.61
N THR A 83 3.19 4.28 -4.65
CA THR A 83 3.43 4.71 -3.25
C THR A 83 4.60 3.94 -2.62
N LEU A 84 4.74 2.65 -2.95
CA LEU A 84 5.83 1.80 -2.47
C LEU A 84 7.16 2.09 -3.17
N CYS A 85 7.17 2.18 -4.51
CA CYS A 85 8.39 2.26 -5.30
C CYS A 85 8.97 3.67 -5.39
N ASN A 86 8.14 4.71 -5.28
CA ASN A 86 8.51 6.09 -5.59
C ASN A 86 9.14 6.28 -6.99
N ASP A 87 8.82 5.36 -7.91
CA ASP A 87 9.32 5.31 -9.28
C ASP A 87 8.22 4.66 -10.15
N ARG A 88 7.81 5.36 -11.21
CA ARG A 88 6.69 4.95 -12.07
C ARG A 88 7.03 3.70 -12.89
N THR A 89 8.24 3.60 -13.42
CA THR A 89 8.67 2.45 -14.22
C THR A 89 8.79 1.21 -13.34
N ARG A 90 9.41 1.35 -12.17
CA ARG A 90 9.52 0.26 -11.20
C ARG A 90 8.15 -0.16 -10.66
N ALA A 91 7.22 0.79 -10.48
CA ALA A 91 5.85 0.47 -10.11
C ALA A 91 5.13 -0.35 -11.19
N ASP A 92 5.30 0.01 -12.47
CA ASP A 92 4.70 -0.73 -13.59
C ASP A 92 5.24 -2.18 -13.68
N ASP A 93 6.55 -2.36 -13.49
CA ASP A 93 7.18 -3.68 -13.46
C ASP A 93 6.69 -4.52 -12.26
N LEU A 94 6.56 -3.90 -11.07
CA LEU A 94 6.04 -4.55 -9.87
C LEU A 94 4.57 -4.98 -10.04
N VAL A 95 3.74 -4.14 -10.68
CA VAL A 95 2.35 -4.48 -11.03
C VAL A 95 2.33 -5.69 -11.96
N GLN A 96 3.16 -5.69 -13.00
CA GLN A 96 3.24 -6.81 -13.95
C GLN A 96 3.59 -8.12 -13.24
N GLU A 97 4.64 -8.12 -12.42
CA GLU A 97 5.05 -9.31 -11.66
C GLU A 97 3.92 -9.79 -10.75
N THR A 98 3.19 -8.86 -10.14
CA THR A 98 2.06 -9.18 -9.26
C THR A 98 0.92 -9.85 -10.01
N LEU A 99 0.55 -9.35 -11.18
CA LEU A 99 -0.50 -9.96 -12.02
C LEU A 99 -0.12 -11.37 -12.46
N LEU A 100 1.15 -11.59 -12.83
CA LEU A 100 1.65 -12.92 -13.21
C LEU A 100 1.59 -13.91 -12.04
N LYS A 101 2.04 -13.48 -10.84
CA LYS A 101 1.96 -14.31 -9.63
C LYS A 101 0.52 -14.58 -9.19
N ALA A 102 -0.34 -13.56 -9.27
CA ALA A 102 -1.75 -13.69 -8.96
C ALA A 102 -2.43 -14.70 -9.89
N TRP A 103 -2.16 -14.63 -11.19
CA TRP A 103 -2.66 -15.60 -12.15
C TRP A 103 -2.18 -17.02 -11.84
N ALA A 104 -0.89 -17.21 -11.59
CA ALA A 104 -0.32 -18.51 -11.23
C ALA A 104 -0.85 -19.06 -9.89
N ALA A 105 -1.32 -18.18 -9.01
CA ALA A 105 -1.86 -18.53 -7.69
C ALA A 105 -3.39 -18.39 -7.61
N GLN A 106 -4.11 -18.30 -8.74
CA GLN A 106 -5.55 -18.05 -8.75
C GLN A 106 -6.34 -19.08 -7.93
N ASP A 107 -5.89 -20.33 -7.88
CA ASP A 107 -6.54 -21.40 -7.11
C ASP A 107 -6.45 -21.19 -5.58
N ARG A 108 -5.56 -20.29 -5.13
CA ARG A 108 -5.42 -19.91 -3.70
C ARG A 108 -6.32 -18.73 -3.33
N PHE A 109 -6.90 -18.04 -4.31
CA PHE A 109 -7.85 -16.99 -4.04
C PHE A 109 -9.16 -17.60 -3.55
N THR A 110 -9.68 -17.10 -2.43
CA THR A 110 -10.96 -17.56 -1.88
C THR A 110 -12.08 -16.65 -2.42
N PRO A 111 -13.01 -17.17 -3.25
CA PRO A 111 -14.13 -16.39 -3.75
C PRO A 111 -14.96 -15.79 -2.60
N GLY A 112 -15.37 -14.53 -2.73
CA GLY A 112 -16.08 -13.80 -1.68
C GLY A 112 -15.17 -13.02 -0.72
N THR A 113 -13.85 -13.18 -0.81
CA THR A 113 -12.87 -12.27 -0.16
C THR A 113 -12.52 -11.10 -1.08
N GLN A 114 -11.96 -10.03 -0.52
CA GLN A 114 -11.63 -8.82 -1.29
C GLN A 114 -10.40 -9.05 -2.18
N LEU A 115 -10.62 -9.21 -3.50
CA LEU A 115 -9.57 -9.46 -4.49
C LEU A 115 -8.47 -8.40 -4.42
N GLY A 116 -8.84 -7.12 -4.30
CA GLY A 116 -7.90 -6.03 -4.19
C GLY A 116 -6.97 -6.12 -2.97
N ALA A 117 -7.43 -6.67 -1.84
CA ALA A 117 -6.59 -6.89 -0.66
C ALA A 117 -5.60 -8.03 -0.89
N TRP A 118 -6.06 -9.13 -1.48
CA TRP A 118 -5.20 -10.28 -1.81
C TRP A 118 -4.12 -9.93 -2.85
N LEU A 119 -4.49 -9.20 -3.92
CA LEU A 119 -3.51 -8.71 -4.90
C LEU A 119 -2.48 -7.78 -4.26
N TYR A 120 -2.88 -6.96 -3.28
CA TYR A 120 -1.93 -6.12 -2.55
C TYR A 120 -0.98 -6.92 -1.67
N THR A 121 -1.42 -8.02 -1.04
CA THR A 121 -0.51 -8.92 -0.32
C THR A 121 0.59 -9.44 -1.25
N ILE A 122 0.23 -9.87 -2.47
CA ILE A 122 1.18 -10.33 -3.48
C ILE A 122 2.13 -9.20 -3.91
N LEU A 123 1.60 -7.99 -4.14
CA LEU A 123 2.37 -6.79 -4.49
C LEU A 123 3.41 -6.47 -3.41
N ARG A 124 2.96 -6.37 -2.16
CA ARG A 124 3.77 -6.08 -0.98
C ARG A 124 4.89 -7.10 -0.81
N ASN A 125 4.55 -8.40 -0.85
CA ASN A 125 5.54 -9.47 -0.69
C ASN A 125 6.55 -9.50 -1.83
N SER A 126 6.13 -9.17 -3.06
CA SER A 126 7.04 -9.03 -4.21
C SER A 126 8.00 -7.86 -4.02
N PHE A 127 7.50 -6.71 -3.58
CA PHE A 127 8.32 -5.52 -3.31
C PHE A 127 9.38 -5.75 -2.23
N TYR A 128 9.00 -6.32 -1.08
CA TYR A 128 9.97 -6.62 -0.02
C TYR A 128 10.98 -7.69 -0.44
N SER A 129 10.57 -8.67 -1.25
CA SER A 129 11.48 -9.69 -1.79
C SER A 129 12.50 -9.08 -2.76
N GLU A 130 12.06 -8.20 -3.66
CA GLU A 130 12.95 -7.46 -4.57
C GLU A 130 13.93 -6.59 -3.79
N HIS A 131 13.43 -5.85 -2.78
CA HIS A 131 14.25 -4.99 -1.94
C HIS A 131 15.34 -5.78 -1.19
N GLN A 132 14.99 -6.90 -0.55
CA GLN A 132 15.97 -7.74 0.15
C GLN A 132 17.03 -8.32 -0.79
N LYS A 133 16.71 -8.61 -2.05
CA LYS A 133 17.69 -9.04 -3.06
C LYS A 133 18.63 -7.90 -3.42
N ARG A 134 18.10 -6.70 -3.69
CA ARG A 134 18.91 -5.50 -4.00
C ARG A 134 19.89 -5.16 -2.88
N VAL A 135 19.46 -5.21 -1.61
CA VAL A 135 20.34 -4.96 -0.45
C VAL A 135 21.50 -5.96 -0.40
N ARG A 136 21.24 -7.23 -0.70
CA ARG A 136 22.26 -8.30 -0.72
C ARG A 136 23.22 -8.18 -1.90
N GLU A 137 22.74 -7.76 -3.07
CA GLU A 137 23.53 -7.66 -4.30
C GLU A 137 24.38 -6.39 -4.36
N VAL A 138 23.91 -5.27 -3.77
CA VAL A 138 24.60 -3.98 -3.84
C VAL A 138 25.58 -3.78 -2.69
N GLY A 139 25.47 -4.55 -1.59
CA GLY A 139 26.30 -4.38 -0.41
C GLY A 139 26.13 -3.00 0.21
N ASP A 140 25.10 -2.84 1.05
CA ASP A 140 24.77 -1.58 1.74
C ASP A 140 25.27 -1.61 3.20
N PRO A 141 26.55 -1.27 3.48
CA PRO A 141 27.10 -1.26 4.84
C PRO A 141 26.53 -0.14 5.73
N ASP A 142 25.92 0.90 5.14
CA ASP A 142 25.47 2.09 5.87
C ASP A 142 23.96 2.09 6.19
N GLY A 143 23.20 1.10 5.70
CA GLY A 143 21.77 0.92 6.02
C GLY A 143 20.86 2.08 5.59
N VAL A 144 21.36 2.98 4.74
CA VAL A 144 20.66 4.21 4.32
C VAL A 144 19.41 3.88 3.50
N PHE A 145 19.37 2.70 2.88
CA PHE A 145 18.21 2.24 2.11
C PHE A 145 17.07 1.65 2.98
N ALA A 146 17.29 1.41 4.28
CA ALA A 146 16.33 0.71 5.15
C ALA A 146 15.07 1.51 5.51
N GLY A 147 15.06 2.83 5.32
CA GLY A 147 13.97 3.72 5.79
C GLY A 147 12.96 4.19 4.74
N ARG A 148 13.29 4.17 3.45
CA ARG A 148 12.52 4.88 2.38
C ARG A 148 11.52 3.98 1.63
N LEU A 149 10.84 3.09 2.34
CA LEU A 149 9.97 2.07 1.72
C LEU A 149 8.58 2.55 1.28
N VAL A 150 8.16 3.78 1.61
CA VAL A 150 6.93 4.39 1.08
C VAL A 150 7.12 5.90 0.99
N SER A 151 7.16 6.48 -0.19
CA SER A 151 7.40 7.92 -0.38
C SER A 151 6.49 8.41 -1.50
N LEU A 152 5.89 9.60 -1.36
CA LEU A 152 5.22 10.22 -2.50
C LEU A 152 6.25 10.55 -3.60
N PRO A 153 5.86 10.43 -4.89
CA PRO A 153 6.59 11.01 -6.01
C PRO A 153 6.83 12.49 -5.77
N ALA A 154 8.11 12.86 -5.76
CA ALA A 154 8.56 14.23 -5.57
C ALA A 154 8.30 15.07 -6.83
N GLN A 155 7.06 15.25 -7.28
CA GLN A 155 6.79 16.19 -8.35
C GLN A 155 5.34 16.70 -8.36
N HIS A 156 5.23 18.02 -8.12
CA HIS A 156 4.09 18.94 -8.29
C HIS A 156 3.09 19.00 -7.13
N GLY A 157 3.20 20.06 -6.30
CA GLY A 157 2.22 20.39 -5.26
C GLY A 157 2.77 21.36 -4.21
N ASN A 158 1.91 22.24 -3.70
CA ASN A 158 2.15 23.30 -2.71
C ASN A 158 3.18 22.97 -1.60
N LEU A 159 3.78 24.02 -1.00
CA LEU A 159 4.73 23.89 0.13
C LEU A 159 4.21 22.92 1.21
N ASP A 160 2.91 22.97 1.51
CA ASP A 160 2.21 22.07 2.44
C ASP A 160 2.31 20.58 2.08
N LEU A 161 2.28 20.21 0.80
CA LEU A 161 2.39 18.81 0.36
C LEU A 161 3.82 18.26 0.52
N ARG A 162 4.84 19.13 0.41
CA ARG A 162 6.23 18.73 0.67
C ARG A 162 6.48 18.50 2.15
N ASP A 163 5.88 19.31 3.01
CA ASP A 163 6.02 19.16 4.46
C ASP A 163 5.27 17.91 4.95
N VAL A 164 4.07 17.65 4.43
CA VAL A 164 3.34 16.39 4.69
C VAL A 164 4.13 15.18 4.18
N GLN A 165 4.76 15.28 3.00
CA GLN A 165 5.60 14.20 2.47
C GLN A 165 6.82 13.93 3.35
N SER A 166 7.53 14.99 3.76
CA SER A 166 8.68 14.88 4.66
C SER A 166 8.28 14.27 6.01
N ALA A 167 7.09 14.61 6.52
CA ALA A 167 6.56 14.04 7.75
C ALA A 167 6.20 12.55 7.59
N LEU A 168 5.56 12.18 6.47
CA LEU A 168 5.28 10.78 6.14
C LEU A 168 6.57 9.97 6.06
N ASP A 169 7.62 10.49 5.41
CA ASP A 169 8.90 9.79 5.27
C ASP A 169 9.62 9.50 6.59
N ARG A 170 9.29 10.24 7.65
CA ARG A 170 9.82 10.05 9.01
C ARG A 170 9.04 9.01 9.82
N LEU A 171 7.89 8.55 9.34
CA LEU A 171 7.12 7.50 10.00
C LEU A 171 7.80 6.13 9.86
N VAL A 172 7.61 5.28 10.87
CA VAL A 172 8.01 3.87 10.80
C VAL A 172 7.30 3.21 9.60
N PRO A 173 7.97 2.39 8.78
CA PRO A 173 7.40 1.84 7.53
C PRO A 173 6.01 1.22 7.70
N ASP A 174 5.82 0.36 8.70
CA ASP A 174 4.54 -0.27 8.99
C ASP A 174 3.41 0.71 9.37
N GLN A 175 3.76 1.81 10.04
CA GLN A 175 2.79 2.84 10.46
C GLN A 175 2.35 3.67 9.25
N ARG A 176 3.33 4.06 8.42
CA ARG A 176 3.11 4.75 7.16
C ARG A 176 2.27 3.91 6.20
N GLU A 177 2.61 2.64 6.04
CA GLU A 177 1.90 1.69 5.18
C GLU A 177 0.43 1.55 5.61
N ALA A 178 0.18 1.29 6.90
CA ALA A 178 -1.18 1.18 7.43
C ALA A 178 -2.01 2.48 7.25
N LEU A 179 -1.37 3.64 7.46
CA LEU A 179 -2.02 4.94 7.29
C LEU A 179 -2.41 5.19 5.83
N LEU A 180 -1.50 4.92 4.88
CA LEU A 180 -1.75 5.12 3.45
C LEU A 180 -2.81 4.15 2.92
N LEU A 181 -2.79 2.89 3.35
CA LEU A 181 -3.84 1.93 3.00
C LEU A 181 -5.23 2.37 3.47
N SER A 182 -5.32 2.98 4.64
CA SER A 182 -6.59 3.50 5.15
C SER A 182 -7.00 4.81 4.48
N ALA A 183 -6.09 5.78 4.37
CA ALA A 183 -6.42 7.17 3.98
C ALA A 183 -6.46 7.40 2.47
N VAL A 184 -5.68 6.64 1.69
CA VAL A 184 -5.54 6.82 0.24
C VAL A 184 -6.28 5.73 -0.53
N HIS A 185 -6.27 4.51 0.02
CA HIS A 185 -6.80 3.34 -0.68
C HIS A 185 -8.17 2.90 -0.19
N ASP A 186 -8.76 3.62 0.77
CA ASP A 186 -10.09 3.38 1.37
C ASP A 186 -10.32 1.90 1.76
N LEU A 187 -9.27 1.20 2.18
CA LEU A 187 -9.37 -0.18 2.65
C LEU A 187 -9.97 -0.22 4.07
N SER A 188 -10.81 -1.22 4.32
CA SER A 188 -11.30 -1.51 5.67
C SER A 188 -10.14 -1.95 6.58
N TYR A 189 -10.28 -1.80 7.90
CA TYR A 189 -9.22 -2.25 8.81
C TYR A 189 -8.99 -3.76 8.74
N GLU A 190 -10.03 -4.51 8.42
CA GLU A 190 -10.02 -5.95 8.19
C GLU A 190 -9.19 -6.28 6.94
N ASP A 191 -9.43 -5.58 5.82
CA ASP A 191 -8.67 -5.77 4.59
C ASP A 191 -7.19 -5.38 4.76
N ILE A 192 -6.92 -4.30 5.49
CA ILE A 192 -5.54 -3.89 5.81
C ILE A 192 -4.85 -4.95 6.68
N ALA A 193 -5.56 -5.56 7.61
CA ALA A 193 -5.02 -6.61 8.47
C ALA A 193 -4.63 -7.85 7.65
N VAL A 194 -5.47 -8.25 6.70
CA VAL A 194 -5.16 -9.32 5.74
C VAL A 194 -3.96 -8.95 4.87
N ALA A 195 -3.99 -7.75 4.28
CA ALA A 195 -2.93 -7.20 3.44
C ALA A 195 -1.55 -7.19 4.11
N MET A 196 -1.51 -6.71 5.36
CA MET A 196 -0.29 -6.58 6.15
C MET A 196 0.05 -7.83 6.97
N GLU A 197 -0.73 -8.92 6.80
CA GLU A 197 -0.57 -10.18 7.52
C GLU A 197 -0.49 -10.00 9.06
N CYS A 198 -1.38 -9.17 9.62
CA CYS A 198 -1.39 -8.83 11.04
C CYS A 198 -2.81 -8.82 11.62
N ARG A 199 -2.96 -8.54 12.93
CA ARG A 199 -4.27 -8.44 13.58
C ARG A 199 -4.89 -7.07 13.32
N VAL A 200 -6.23 -7.01 13.24
CA VAL A 200 -6.98 -5.73 13.12
C VAL A 200 -6.62 -4.73 14.22
N GLY A 201 -6.40 -5.21 15.46
CA GLY A 201 -5.93 -4.35 16.56
C GLY A 201 -4.55 -3.74 16.31
N THR A 202 -3.65 -4.46 15.63
CA THR A 202 -2.33 -3.96 15.23
C THR A 202 -2.46 -2.86 14.17
N VAL A 203 -3.35 -3.02 13.21
CA VAL A 203 -3.66 -1.98 12.20
C VAL A 203 -4.14 -0.70 12.89
N LYS A 204 -5.14 -0.81 13.77
CA LYS A 204 -5.68 0.34 14.52
C LYS A 204 -4.59 1.06 15.32
N SER A 205 -3.74 0.31 16.02
CA SER A 205 -2.63 0.89 16.78
C SER A 205 -1.59 1.58 15.88
N ARG A 206 -1.22 0.96 14.75
CA ARG A 206 -0.29 1.53 13.77
C ARG A 206 -0.81 2.85 13.18
N ILE A 207 -2.09 2.89 12.80
CA ILE A 207 -2.73 4.10 12.26
C ILE A 207 -2.81 5.20 13.30
N ASN A 208 -3.20 4.89 14.54
CA ASN A 208 -3.28 5.89 15.60
C ASN A 208 -1.89 6.49 15.89
N ARG A 209 -0.87 5.65 16.05
CA ARG A 209 0.52 6.11 16.24
C ARG A 209 1.02 6.95 15.06
N ALA A 210 0.70 6.56 13.82
CA ALA A 210 1.04 7.35 12.63
C ALA A 210 0.42 8.75 12.68
N ARG A 211 -0.88 8.83 13.00
CA ARG A 211 -1.62 10.11 13.11
C ARG A 211 -1.05 11.00 14.22
N ALA A 212 -0.78 10.45 15.40
CA ALA A 212 -0.20 11.20 16.51
C ALA A 212 1.18 11.78 16.14
N ARG A 213 2.04 10.98 15.48
CA ARG A 213 3.35 11.47 15.02
C ARG A 213 3.26 12.52 13.93
N LEU A 214 2.31 12.39 13.01
CA LEU A 214 2.07 13.44 12.02
C LEU A 214 1.58 14.74 12.69
N ALA A 215 0.70 14.64 13.69
CA ALA A 215 0.27 15.81 14.48
C ALA A 215 1.45 16.54 15.12
N GLU A 216 2.34 15.79 15.79
CA GLU A 216 3.52 16.38 16.41
C GLU A 216 4.48 17.04 15.41
N MET A 217 4.59 16.51 14.19
CA MET A 217 5.48 17.05 13.16
C MET A 217 4.89 18.25 12.41
N LEU A 218 3.55 18.32 12.30
CA LEU A 218 2.84 19.29 11.46
C LEU A 218 2.15 20.40 12.27
N GLY A 219 2.01 20.24 13.59
CA GLY A 219 1.39 21.23 14.50
C GLY A 219 -0.12 21.09 14.62
#